data_AF-A0A3N5VZH9-F1
#
_entry.id   AF-A0A3N5VZH9-F1
#
_cell.length_a   1.000
_cell.length_b   1.000
_cell.length_c   1.000
_cell.angle_alpha   90.00
_cell.angle_beta   90.00
_cell.angle_gamma   90.00
#
_symmetry.space_group_name_H-M   'P 1'
#
loop_
_entity.id
_entity.type
_entity.pdbx_description
1 polymer ?
#
loop_
_entity_poly.entity_id
_entity_poly.type
_entity_poly.pdbx_seq_one_letter_code
_entity_poly.pdbx_strand_id
1 'polypeptide(L)'
;ATSCYAGTLMLQAMGLGGWMFNGVDAFSVLGASGNPEVPGLGFRYDTLDCWPYPNPTGLKGVMEGFCPPHYRNMREAVEAVCERKFGSGGPFHAETPGPWKNSQKVRSAAQVHGEEFRECVALQAQYIYDTFGKFPGTVPSIFLITYLQAHHLDLEFYDHFYEAGSYLKSHAGHMARWHPQKIRQQPIDGRRKGE
;
A
#
# COMPACT_ATOMS: atom_id res chain seq x y z
N ALA A 1 -0.47 5.92 2.01
CA ALA A 1 0.23 7.21 1.82
C ALA A 1 1.65 7.18 2.40
N THR A 2 1.83 6.92 3.70
CA THR A 2 3.16 6.99 4.35
C THR A 2 4.19 6.00 3.78
N SER A 3 3.77 4.80 3.36
CA SER A 3 4.65 3.79 2.75
C SER A 3 5.23 4.25 1.40
N CYS A 4 4.40 4.77 0.49
CA CYS A 4 4.86 5.25 -0.82
C CYS A 4 5.74 6.50 -0.69
N TYR A 5 5.44 7.38 0.28
CA TYR A 5 6.30 8.52 0.60
C TYR A 5 7.67 8.06 1.11
N ALA A 6 7.71 7.18 2.13
CA ALA A 6 8.95 6.62 2.65
C ALA A 6 9.74 5.88 1.55
N GLY A 7 9.03 5.15 0.69
CA GLY A 7 9.64 4.49 -0.45
C GLY A 7 10.21 5.48 -1.47
N THR A 8 9.54 6.60 -1.75
CA THR A 8 10.09 7.66 -2.64
C THR A 8 11.42 8.21 -2.10
N LEU A 9 11.48 8.46 -0.79
CA LEU A 9 12.74 8.88 -0.13
C LEU A 9 13.82 7.80 -0.25
N MET A 10 13.44 6.53 -0.08
CA MET A 10 14.35 5.39 -0.24
C MET A 10 14.89 5.30 -1.68
N LEU A 11 14.05 5.49 -2.70
CA LEU A 11 14.48 5.50 -4.10
C LEU A 11 15.54 6.57 -4.34
N GLN A 12 15.32 7.81 -3.87
CA GLN A 12 16.29 8.89 -3.98
C GLN A 12 17.62 8.54 -3.31
N ALA A 13 17.60 7.92 -2.13
CA ALA A 13 18.80 7.48 -1.42
C ALA A 13 19.56 6.38 -2.19
N MET A 14 18.82 5.45 -2.81
CA MET A 14 19.38 4.39 -3.64
C MET A 14 19.86 4.87 -5.01
N GLY A 15 19.48 6.08 -5.44
CA GLY A 15 19.78 6.62 -6.77
C GLY A 15 18.82 6.14 -7.86
N LEU A 16 17.61 5.75 -7.48
CA LEU A 16 16.52 5.41 -8.40
C LEU A 16 15.61 6.61 -8.61
N GLY A 17 15.13 6.78 -9.84
CA GLY A 17 13.99 7.64 -10.11
C GLY A 17 12.70 6.98 -9.59
N GLY A 18 11.69 7.79 -9.29
CA GLY A 18 10.41 7.27 -8.84
C GLY A 18 9.33 8.32 -8.67
N TRP A 19 8.08 7.86 -8.73
CA TRP A 19 6.90 8.70 -8.63
C TRP A 19 5.81 8.01 -7.81
N MET A 20 5.10 8.79 -7.00
CA MET A 20 3.86 8.34 -6.36
C MET A 20 2.73 8.50 -7.37
N PHE A 21 2.31 7.37 -7.95
CA PHE A 21 1.35 7.34 -9.04
C PHE A 21 -0.03 6.88 -8.55
N ASN A 22 -1.10 7.28 -9.24
CA ASN A 22 -2.47 6.83 -8.96
C ASN A 22 -3.27 6.50 -10.23
N GLY A 23 -2.63 6.43 -11.40
CA GLY A 23 -3.30 6.21 -12.69
C GLY A 23 -3.33 4.76 -13.17
N VAL A 24 -3.10 3.78 -12.28
CA VAL A 24 -3.27 2.35 -12.62
C VAL A 24 -4.66 1.90 -12.18
N ASP A 25 -5.33 1.10 -13.02
CA ASP A 25 -6.59 0.45 -12.65
C ASP A 25 -6.42 -0.44 -11.40
N ALA A 26 -7.02 0.01 -10.30
CA ALA A 26 -6.94 -0.67 -9.02
C ALA A 26 -7.54 -2.07 -9.07
N PHE A 27 -8.58 -2.29 -9.88
CA PHE A 27 -9.21 -3.60 -9.96
C PHE A 27 -8.31 -4.61 -10.68
N SER A 28 -7.64 -4.22 -11.75
CA SER A 28 -6.61 -5.06 -12.40
C SER A 28 -5.48 -5.42 -11.45
N VAL A 29 -5.00 -4.47 -10.63
CA VAL A 29 -3.92 -4.76 -9.67
C VAL A 29 -4.41 -5.69 -8.56
N LEU A 30 -5.59 -5.45 -7.99
CA LEU A 30 -6.13 -6.30 -6.93
C LEU A 30 -6.56 -7.69 -7.44
N GLY A 31 -6.77 -7.86 -8.75
CA GLY A 31 -7.26 -9.10 -9.35
C GLY A 31 -8.79 -9.18 -9.46
N ALA A 32 -9.46 -8.02 -9.43
CA ALA A 32 -10.91 -7.87 -9.52
C ALA A 32 -11.38 -7.29 -10.86
N SER A 33 -10.54 -7.25 -11.89
CA SER A 33 -10.92 -6.75 -13.23
C SER A 33 -11.81 -7.70 -14.02
N GLY A 34 -11.89 -8.98 -13.63
CA GLY A 34 -12.58 -10.03 -14.38
C GLY A 34 -11.83 -10.53 -15.62
N ASN A 35 -10.63 -10.02 -15.89
CA ASN A 35 -9.80 -10.46 -17.03
C ASN A 35 -8.85 -11.61 -16.60
N PRO A 36 -9.00 -12.83 -17.13
CA PRO A 36 -8.15 -13.97 -16.75
C PRO A 36 -6.67 -13.79 -17.14
N GLU A 37 -6.36 -12.98 -18.15
CA GLU A 37 -4.98 -12.66 -18.56
C GLU A 37 -4.30 -11.68 -17.61
N VAL A 38 -5.07 -11.04 -16.71
CA VAL A 38 -4.59 -10.09 -15.70
C VAL A 38 -5.08 -10.51 -14.32
N PRO A 39 -4.51 -11.61 -13.75
CA PRO A 39 -4.99 -12.16 -12.47
C PRO A 39 -4.76 -11.25 -11.27
N GLY A 40 -3.92 -10.21 -11.42
CA GLY A 40 -3.59 -9.27 -10.36
C GLY A 40 -2.94 -9.95 -9.14
N LEU A 41 -3.16 -9.37 -7.96
CA LEU A 41 -2.67 -9.87 -6.67
C LEU A 41 -3.55 -10.97 -6.07
N GLY A 42 -4.64 -11.36 -6.73
CA GLY A 42 -5.51 -12.45 -6.29
C GLY A 42 -6.32 -12.15 -5.04
N PHE A 43 -6.72 -10.89 -4.83
CA PHE A 43 -7.67 -10.57 -3.76
C PHE A 43 -9.00 -11.26 -4.03
N ARG A 44 -9.59 -11.84 -2.98
CA ARG A 44 -10.99 -12.25 -2.98
C ARG A 44 -11.86 -11.02 -3.16
N TYR A 45 -12.82 -11.09 -4.07
CA TYR A 45 -13.83 -10.05 -4.26
C TYR A 45 -15.22 -10.64 -4.50
N ASP A 46 -16.24 -9.84 -4.20
CA ASP A 46 -17.64 -10.12 -4.53
C ASP A 46 -18.13 -9.18 -5.62
N THR A 47 -19.23 -9.56 -6.27
CA THR A 47 -20.01 -8.70 -7.16
C THR A 47 -21.48 -8.84 -6.81
N LEU A 48 -22.25 -7.78 -7.02
CA LEU A 48 -23.72 -7.80 -7.01
C LEU A 48 -24.20 -6.89 -8.14
N ASP A 49 -25.33 -7.22 -8.76
CA ASP A 49 -25.90 -6.45 -9.87
C ASP A 49 -26.19 -4.98 -9.50
N CYS A 50 -26.51 -4.73 -8.22
CA CYS A 50 -26.75 -3.38 -7.71
C CYS A 50 -25.46 -2.58 -7.44
N TRP A 51 -24.28 -3.20 -7.55
CA TRP A 51 -23.01 -2.52 -7.33
C TRP A 51 -22.41 -2.03 -8.65
N PRO A 52 -21.91 -0.79 -8.70
CA PRO A 52 -21.23 -0.28 -9.89
C PRO A 52 -19.85 -0.92 -10.11
N TYR A 53 -19.26 -1.51 -9.06
CA TYR A 53 -17.91 -2.04 -9.06
C TYR A 53 -17.81 -3.31 -8.20
N PRO A 54 -16.86 -4.22 -8.50
CA PRO A 54 -16.54 -5.33 -7.61
C PRO A 54 -16.09 -4.85 -6.24
N ASN A 55 -16.25 -5.71 -5.24
CA ASN A 55 -15.87 -5.45 -3.86
C ASN A 55 -14.72 -6.37 -3.40
N PRO A 56 -13.45 -6.02 -3.67
CA PRO A 56 -12.31 -6.65 -3.03
C PRO A 56 -12.42 -6.59 -1.50
N THR A 57 -12.34 -7.75 -0.84
CA THR A 57 -12.45 -7.84 0.63
C THR A 57 -11.18 -8.33 1.30
N GLY A 58 -10.26 -9.00 0.60
CA GLY A 58 -9.02 -9.45 1.24
C GLY A 58 -8.15 -10.39 0.43
N LEU A 59 -6.88 -10.49 0.82
CA LEU A 59 -5.95 -11.54 0.44
C LEU A 59 -5.60 -12.35 1.69
N LYS A 60 -6.01 -13.63 1.70
CA LYS A 60 -5.95 -14.51 2.87
C LYS A 60 -4.55 -14.59 3.45
N GLY A 61 -4.41 -14.38 4.76
CA GLY A 61 -3.14 -14.43 5.47
C GLY A 61 -2.19 -13.25 5.20
N VAL A 62 -2.60 -12.29 4.37
CA VAL A 62 -1.81 -11.08 4.06
C VAL A 62 -2.54 -9.83 4.53
N MET A 63 -3.74 -9.59 4.01
CA MET A 63 -4.55 -8.43 4.34
C MET A 63 -6.03 -8.74 4.11
N GLU A 64 -6.79 -8.90 5.18
CA GLU A 64 -8.23 -9.16 5.13
C GLU A 64 -8.99 -7.98 5.73
N GLY A 65 -10.12 -7.63 5.10
CA GLY A 65 -11.01 -6.58 5.58
C GLY A 65 -11.74 -7.01 6.84
N PHE A 66 -12.00 -6.05 7.73
CA PHE A 66 -12.86 -6.25 8.90
C PHE A 66 -14.32 -6.12 8.49
N CYS A 67 -14.78 -7.08 7.69
CA CYS A 67 -16.14 -7.20 7.21
C CYS A 67 -16.42 -8.66 6.79
N PRO A 68 -17.68 -9.04 6.55
CA PRO A 68 -17.99 -10.28 5.88
C PRO A 68 -17.28 -10.42 4.51
N PRO A 69 -16.93 -11.64 4.10
CA PRO A 69 -17.15 -12.91 4.82
C PRO A 69 -16.04 -13.25 5.83
N HIS A 70 -15.04 -12.40 6.02
CA HIS A 70 -13.91 -12.67 6.93
C HIS A 70 -14.34 -12.71 8.40
N TYR A 71 -15.42 -12.01 8.71
CA TYR A 71 -16.15 -12.05 9.99
C TYR A 71 -17.62 -12.34 9.71
N ARG A 72 -18.30 -13.05 10.62
CA ARG A 72 -19.69 -13.48 10.38
C ARG A 72 -20.66 -12.30 10.29
N ASN A 73 -20.38 -11.24 11.03
CA ASN A 73 -21.18 -10.01 11.11
C ASN A 73 -20.28 -8.82 11.47
N MET A 74 -20.83 -7.61 11.44
CA MET A 74 -20.06 -6.41 11.73
C MET A 74 -19.74 -6.24 13.23
N ARG A 75 -20.48 -6.90 14.12
CA ARG A 75 -20.14 -6.95 15.55
C ARG A 75 -18.81 -7.67 15.78
N GLU A 76 -18.65 -8.87 15.24
CA GLU A 76 -17.39 -9.62 15.31
C GLU A 76 -16.24 -8.85 14.64
N ALA A 77 -16.50 -8.17 13.52
CA ALA A 77 -15.51 -7.32 12.87
C ALA A 77 -15.06 -6.15 13.77
N VAL A 78 -15.99 -5.49 14.46
CA VAL A 78 -15.68 -4.40 15.41
C VAL A 78 -14.89 -4.91 16.60
N GLU A 79 -15.25 -6.07 17.16
CA GLU A 79 -14.50 -6.72 18.24
C GLU A 79 -13.07 -7.02 17.80
N ALA A 80 -12.90 -7.59 16.60
CA ALA A 80 -11.58 -7.91 16.08
C ALA A 80 -10.72 -6.66 15.81
N VAL A 81 -11.31 -5.54 15.37
CA VAL A 81 -10.60 -4.26 15.27
C VAL A 81 -10.18 -3.76 16.65
N CYS A 82 -11.05 -3.88 17.65
CA CYS A 82 -10.73 -3.48 19.02
C CYS A 82 -9.60 -4.33 19.60
N GLU A 83 -9.67 -5.66 19.44
CA GLU A 83 -8.62 -6.57 19.86
C GLU A 83 -7.29 -6.26 19.16
N ARG A 84 -7.30 -6.09 17.84
CA ARG A 84 -6.09 -5.70 17.09
C ARG A 84 -5.47 -4.39 17.60
N LYS A 85 -6.29 -3.44 18.03
CA LYS A 85 -5.85 -2.12 18.51
C LYS A 85 -5.33 -2.15 19.94
N PHE A 86 -6.07 -2.78 20.84
CA PHE A 86 -5.91 -2.65 22.29
C PHE A 86 -5.49 -3.94 22.99
N GLY A 87 -5.69 -5.10 22.36
CA GLY A 87 -5.25 -6.40 22.87
C GLY A 87 -3.75 -6.58 22.84
N SER A 88 -3.28 -7.73 23.33
CA SER A 88 -1.84 -7.98 23.47
C SER A 88 -1.09 -7.85 22.14
N GLY A 89 0.03 -7.11 22.15
CA GLY A 89 0.81 -6.78 20.95
C GLY A 89 0.20 -5.68 20.07
N GLY A 90 -1.01 -5.20 20.39
CA GLY A 90 -1.67 -4.10 19.71
C GLY A 90 -0.95 -2.76 19.90
N PRO A 91 -1.10 -1.79 18.99
CA PRO A 91 -0.40 -0.52 19.05
C PRO A 91 -0.79 0.36 20.26
N PHE A 92 -1.91 0.08 20.92
CA PHE A 92 -2.34 0.82 22.11
C PHE A 92 -2.22 0.00 23.40
N HIS A 93 -1.69 -1.21 23.33
CA HIS A 93 -1.43 -2.01 24.51
C HIS A 93 -0.19 -1.51 25.24
N ALA A 94 -0.28 -1.43 26.58
CA ALA A 94 0.74 -0.83 27.43
C ALA A 94 2.10 -1.55 27.34
N GLU A 95 2.08 -2.87 27.16
CA GLU A 95 3.28 -3.70 27.09
C GLU A 95 3.93 -3.76 25.70
N THR A 96 3.28 -3.19 24.68
CA THR A 96 3.84 -3.19 23.33
C THR A 96 5.07 -2.28 23.27
N PRO A 97 6.27 -2.78 22.92
CA PRO A 97 7.48 -1.96 22.85
C PRO A 97 7.34 -0.88 21.78
N GLY A 98 8.02 0.25 21.94
CA GLY A 98 7.92 1.38 21.00
C GLY A 98 9.10 2.33 21.07
N PRO A 99 9.17 3.29 20.13
CA PRO A 99 10.30 4.22 20.03
C PRO A 99 10.26 5.34 21.08
N TRP A 100 9.17 5.49 21.85
CA TRP A 100 9.05 6.55 22.85
C TRP A 100 9.81 6.20 24.13
N LYS A 101 10.44 7.21 24.74
CA LYS A 101 11.14 7.11 26.05
C LYS A 101 10.27 6.46 27.13
N ASN A 102 8.96 6.73 27.12
CA ASN A 102 7.98 6.04 27.96
C ASN A 102 6.85 5.49 27.08
N SER A 103 7.13 4.38 26.39
CA SER A 103 6.18 3.74 25.47
C SER A 103 4.90 3.28 26.17
N GLN A 104 5.01 2.77 27.40
CA GLN A 104 3.86 2.35 28.19
C GLN A 104 2.86 3.49 28.36
N LYS A 105 3.31 4.65 28.86
CA LYS A 105 2.46 5.82 29.08
C LYS A 105 1.80 6.32 27.79
N VAL A 106 2.55 6.34 26.68
CA VAL A 106 2.02 6.83 25.39
C VAL A 106 0.97 5.88 24.84
N ARG A 107 1.24 4.57 24.83
CA ARG A 107 0.30 3.58 24.27
C ARG A 107 -0.97 3.46 25.12
N SER A 108 -0.82 3.42 26.44
CA SER A 108 -1.96 3.30 27.37
C SER A 108 -2.80 4.58 27.50
N ALA A 109 -2.38 5.71 26.90
CA ALA A 109 -3.16 6.94 26.90
C ALA A 109 -4.37 6.88 25.95
N ALA A 110 -4.41 5.91 25.04
CA ALA A 110 -5.54 5.72 24.15
C ALA A 110 -6.75 5.19 24.93
N GLN A 111 -7.90 5.84 24.75
CA GLN A 111 -9.16 5.39 25.37
C GLN A 111 -9.58 4.06 24.74
N VAL A 112 -9.59 3.00 25.54
CA VAL A 112 -10.17 1.71 25.14
C VAL A 112 -11.67 1.91 24.94
N HIS A 113 -12.18 1.40 23.82
CA HIS A 113 -13.58 1.50 23.47
C HIS A 113 -14.43 0.67 24.43
N GLY A 114 -15.37 1.30 25.14
CA GLY A 114 -16.32 0.62 26.02
C GLY A 114 -17.35 -0.20 25.24
N GLU A 115 -18.13 -1.03 25.94
CA GLU A 115 -19.13 -1.91 25.33
C GLU A 115 -20.18 -1.10 24.56
N GLU A 116 -20.75 -0.07 25.17
CA GLU A 116 -21.76 0.79 24.53
C GLU A 116 -21.25 1.43 23.23
N PHE A 117 -19.98 1.86 23.21
CA PHE A 117 -19.36 2.42 22.01
C PHE A 117 -19.21 1.36 20.91
N ARG A 118 -18.75 0.16 21.28
CA ARG A 118 -18.60 -0.97 20.34
C ARG A 118 -19.96 -1.38 19.78
N GLU A 119 -20.99 -1.46 20.61
CA GLU A 119 -22.37 -1.75 20.19
C GLU A 119 -22.88 -0.71 19.20
N CYS A 120 -22.71 0.58 19.51
CA CYS A 120 -23.16 1.66 18.62
C CYS A 120 -22.46 1.60 17.25
N VAL A 121 -21.15 1.35 17.21
CA VAL A 121 -20.40 1.21 15.95
C VAL A 121 -20.81 -0.06 15.21
N ALA A 122 -20.97 -1.18 15.91
CA ALA A 122 -21.40 -2.44 15.31
C ALA A 122 -22.79 -2.32 14.70
N LEU A 123 -23.74 -1.65 15.37
CA LEU A 123 -25.08 -1.39 14.87
C LEU A 123 -25.05 -0.58 13.57
N GLN A 124 -24.30 0.52 13.53
CA GLN A 124 -24.17 1.35 12.33
C GLN A 124 -23.52 0.59 11.18
N ALA A 125 -22.44 -0.15 11.46
CA ALA A 125 -21.74 -0.94 10.47
C ALA A 125 -22.61 -2.08 9.93
N GLN A 126 -23.37 -2.75 10.80
CA GLN A 126 -24.30 -3.80 10.42
C GLN A 126 -25.43 -3.24 9.54
N TYR A 127 -26.01 -2.10 9.92
CA TYR A 127 -27.01 -1.42 9.09
C TYR A 127 -26.48 -1.11 7.67
N ILE A 128 -25.25 -0.61 7.57
CA ILE A 128 -24.60 -0.36 6.26
C ILE A 128 -24.45 -1.68 5.49
N TYR A 129 -23.96 -2.73 6.14
CA TYR A 129 -23.80 -4.03 5.49
C TYR A 129 -25.14 -4.60 5.02
N ASP A 130 -26.18 -4.58 5.85
CA ASP A 130 -27.50 -5.10 5.52
C ASP A 130 -28.18 -4.29 4.40
N THR A 131 -27.96 -2.97 4.37
CA THR A 131 -28.54 -2.07 3.37
C THR A 131 -27.85 -2.18 2.01
N PHE A 132 -26.51 -2.28 2.01
CA PHE A 132 -25.71 -2.17 0.78
C PHE A 132 -25.08 -3.51 0.34
N GLY A 133 -25.17 -4.55 1.15
CA GLY A 133 -24.53 -5.87 0.94
C GLY A 133 -23.02 -5.89 1.17
N LYS A 134 -22.41 -4.76 1.54
CA LYS A 134 -20.97 -4.61 1.77
C LYS A 134 -20.66 -3.48 2.76
N PHE A 135 -19.46 -3.51 3.32
CA PHE A 135 -18.95 -2.46 4.18
C PHE A 135 -17.55 -2.02 3.73
N PRO A 136 -17.30 -0.70 3.53
CA PRO A 136 -18.27 0.39 3.52
C PRO A 136 -19.27 0.29 2.36
N GLY A 137 -20.44 0.93 2.46
CA GLY A 137 -21.54 0.73 1.49
C GLY A 137 -21.29 1.28 0.09
N THR A 138 -20.51 2.36 -0.05
CA THR A 138 -20.37 3.12 -1.30
C THR A 138 -19.01 2.98 -1.99
N VAL A 139 -18.05 2.33 -1.34
CA VAL A 139 -16.69 2.11 -1.86
C VAL A 139 -16.28 0.66 -1.62
N PRO A 140 -15.30 0.13 -2.37
CA PRO A 140 -14.69 -1.16 -2.06
C PRO A 140 -14.21 -1.28 -0.60
N SER A 141 -14.38 -2.45 0.00
CA SER A 141 -13.89 -2.80 1.34
C SER A 141 -12.36 -2.68 1.43
N ILE A 142 -11.66 -3.02 0.34
CA ILE A 142 -10.24 -2.74 0.13
C ILE A 142 -10.07 -1.91 -1.14
N PHE A 143 -9.36 -0.80 -1.01
CA PHE A 143 -9.05 0.10 -2.12
C PHE A 143 -7.55 0.34 -2.22
N LEU A 144 -7.04 0.40 -3.45
CA LEU A 144 -5.65 0.73 -3.75
C LEU A 144 -5.61 2.05 -4.55
N ILE A 145 -5.08 3.10 -3.94
CA ILE A 145 -5.00 4.44 -4.57
C ILE A 145 -3.60 4.72 -5.08
N THR A 146 -2.60 4.63 -4.20
CA THR A 146 -1.25 5.13 -4.46
C THR A 146 -0.28 3.99 -4.69
N TYR A 147 0.42 4.07 -5.80
CA TYR A 147 1.51 3.20 -6.20
C TYR A 147 2.84 3.93 -6.02
N LEU A 148 3.89 3.18 -5.75
CA LEU A 148 5.26 3.67 -5.87
C LEU A 148 5.86 3.06 -7.12
N GLN A 149 6.13 3.88 -8.13
CA GLN A 149 6.92 3.48 -9.28
C GLN A 149 8.40 3.73 -8.99
N ALA A 150 9.25 2.77 -9.36
CA ALA A 150 10.70 2.90 -9.33
C ALA A 150 11.27 2.63 -10.73
N HIS A 151 12.27 3.38 -11.14
CA HIS A 151 12.97 3.17 -12.41
C HIS A 151 14.43 3.60 -12.33
N HIS A 152 15.25 3.08 -13.25
CA HIS A 152 16.57 3.64 -13.53
C HIS A 152 16.42 4.95 -14.28
N LEU A 153 16.94 6.02 -13.71
CA LEU A 153 16.89 7.33 -14.35
C LEU A 153 17.76 7.33 -15.60
N ASP A 154 17.23 7.82 -16.72
CA ASP A 154 17.97 7.98 -17.97
C ASP A 154 18.84 9.24 -17.88
N LEU A 155 20.07 9.09 -17.38
CA LEU A 155 20.96 10.22 -17.14
C LEU A 155 21.35 10.95 -18.44
N GLU A 156 21.46 10.24 -19.56
CA GLU A 156 21.85 10.84 -20.85
C GLU A 156 20.79 11.83 -21.34
N PHE A 157 19.50 11.51 -21.15
CA PHE A 157 18.42 12.44 -21.43
C PHE A 157 18.55 13.73 -20.61
N TYR A 158 18.83 13.63 -19.31
CA TYR A 158 18.97 14.81 -18.46
C TYR A 158 20.24 15.60 -18.78
N ASP A 159 21.35 14.93 -19.06
CA ASP A 159 22.61 15.59 -19.44
C ASP A 159 22.52 16.35 -20.77
N HIS A 160 21.65 15.88 -21.68
CA HIS A 160 21.45 16.53 -22.98
C HIS A 160 20.48 17.71 -22.92
N PHE A 161 19.39 17.59 -22.15
CA PHE A 161 18.28 18.56 -22.19
C PHE A 161 18.19 19.49 -20.96
N TYR A 162 18.94 19.23 -19.89
CA TYR A 162 18.85 19.98 -18.63
C TYR A 162 20.21 20.43 -18.12
N GLU A 163 20.18 21.42 -17.22
CA GLU A 163 21.38 21.95 -16.56
C GLU A 163 21.95 21.01 -15.51
N ALA A 164 23.23 21.22 -15.17
CA ALA A 164 23.89 20.51 -14.08
C ALA A 164 23.11 20.63 -12.76
N GLY A 165 22.85 19.49 -12.10
CA GLY A 165 22.03 19.43 -10.88
C GLY A 165 20.59 18.98 -11.11
N SER A 166 20.19 18.70 -12.34
CA SER A 166 18.89 18.12 -12.72
C SER A 166 18.59 16.75 -12.07
N TYR A 167 19.62 16.05 -11.60
CA TYR A 167 19.51 14.85 -10.79
C TYR A 167 20.55 14.81 -9.66
N LEU A 168 20.25 14.07 -8.59
CA LEU A 168 21.16 13.89 -7.45
C LEU A 168 22.38 13.02 -7.80
N LYS A 169 23.50 13.23 -7.09
CA LYS A 169 24.69 12.36 -7.14
C LYS A 169 24.38 10.89 -6.83
N SER A 170 23.31 10.61 -6.10
CA SER A 170 22.83 9.24 -5.87
C SER A 170 22.47 8.56 -7.20
N HIS A 171 21.74 9.24 -8.08
CA HIS A 171 21.37 8.75 -9.41
C HIS A 171 22.60 8.55 -10.30
N ALA A 172 23.49 9.55 -10.35
CA ALA A 172 24.74 9.48 -11.13
C ALA A 172 25.55 8.20 -10.83
N GLY A 173 25.66 7.85 -9.55
CA GLY A 173 26.41 6.68 -9.11
C GLY A 173 25.59 5.40 -8.96
N HIS A 174 24.33 5.36 -9.38
CA HIS A 174 23.46 4.20 -9.13
C HIS A 174 23.99 2.93 -9.81
N MET A 175 24.21 2.99 -11.13
CA MET A 175 24.65 1.84 -11.91
C MET A 175 25.99 1.29 -11.42
N ALA A 176 26.94 2.16 -11.06
CA ALA A 176 28.24 1.77 -10.54
C ALA A 176 28.15 1.05 -9.19
N ARG A 177 27.26 1.52 -8.30
CA ARG A 177 27.11 0.95 -6.96
C ARG A 177 26.32 -0.35 -6.94
N TRP A 178 25.19 -0.41 -7.65
CA TRP A 178 24.23 -1.50 -7.54
C TRP A 178 24.33 -2.52 -8.68
N HIS A 179 24.95 -2.15 -9.80
CA HIS A 179 25.06 -2.99 -11.00
C HIS A 179 26.48 -3.02 -11.61
N PRO A 180 27.55 -3.19 -10.81
CA PRO A 180 28.93 -3.08 -11.30
C PRO A 180 29.28 -4.09 -12.41
N GLN A 181 28.61 -5.25 -12.45
CA GLN A 181 28.82 -6.26 -13.49
C GLN A 181 28.25 -5.82 -14.84
N LYS A 182 27.15 -5.06 -14.87
CA LYS A 182 26.53 -4.58 -16.11
C LYS A 182 27.40 -3.52 -16.80
N ILE A 183 28.11 -2.72 -16.02
CA ILE A 183 29.08 -1.74 -16.56
C ILE A 183 30.29 -2.45 -17.18
N ARG A 184 30.75 -3.56 -16.59
CA ARG A 184 31.87 -4.34 -17.12
C ARG A 184 31.55 -5.09 -18.42
N GLN A 185 30.27 -5.27 -18.75
CA GLN A 185 29.81 -5.99 -19.94
C GLN A 185 29.45 -5.06 -21.11
N GLN A 186 29.42 -3.73 -20.91
CA GLN A 186 29.31 -2.80 -22.03
C GLN A 186 30.68 -2.70 -22.72
N PRO A 187 30.77 -2.91 -24.05
CA PRO A 187 32.03 -2.75 -24.76
C PRO A 187 32.48 -1.29 -24.67
N ILE A 188 33.76 -1.09 -24.36
CA ILE A 188 34.41 0.22 -24.21
C ILE A 188 34.63 0.92 -25.57
N ASP A 189 33.94 0.54 -26.64
CA ASP A 189 34.27 1.02 -27.99
C ASP A 189 33.30 2.09 -28.48
N GLY A 190 33.57 3.32 -28.02
CA GLY A 190 33.03 4.56 -28.56
C GLY A 190 33.64 4.92 -29.93
N ARG A 191 33.54 4.04 -30.94
CA ARG A 191 33.71 4.44 -32.34
C ARG A 191 32.36 4.45 -33.04
N ARG A 192 31.77 5.66 -33.11
CA ARG A 192 30.93 6.03 -34.26
C ARG A 192 31.76 5.76 -35.52
N LYS A 193 31.41 4.76 -36.30
CA LYS A 193 31.78 4.75 -37.72
C LYS A 193 30.89 5.78 -38.40
N GLY A 194 31.45 6.96 -38.64
CA GLY A 194 31.02 7.78 -39.75
C GLY A 194 31.60 7.18 -41.02
N GLU A 195 30.70 6.77 -41.92
CA GLU A 195 30.69 6.91 -43.39
C GLU A 195 29.44 6.22 -43.92
#